data_AF-A0A5B2YY31-F1
#
_entry.id   AF-A0A5B2YY31-F1
#
_cell.length_a   1.000
_cell.length_b   1.000
_cell.length_c   1.000
_cell.angle_alpha   90.00
_cell.angle_beta   90.00
_cell.angle_gamma   90.00
#
_symmetry.space_group_name_H-M   'P 1'
#
loop_
_entity.id
_entity.type
_entity.pdbx_description
1 polymer ?
#
loop_
_entity_poly.entity_id
_entity_poly.type
_entity_poly.pdbx_seq_one_letter_code
_entity_poly.pdbx_strand_id
1 'polypeptide(L)' 'MLIFIIVLFLISIILYVLSFFLAQNEGLYYKNNCRTISALILAIGVLCLMGYLINYISSNYLGV' A
#
# COMPACT_ATOMS: atom_id res chain seq x y z
N MET A 1 14.31 4.40 1.10
CA MET A 1 13.15 4.19 0.20
C MET A 1 12.42 2.88 0.49
N LEU A 2 13.12 1.74 0.56
CA LEU A 2 12.51 0.43 0.80
C LEU A 2 11.71 0.35 2.11
N ILE A 3 12.24 0.90 3.22
CA ILE A 3 11.51 0.99 4.50
C ILE A 3 10.19 1.76 4.36
N PHE A 4 10.19 2.88 3.64
CA PHE A 4 8.98 3.67 3.40
C PHE A 4 7.93 2.88 2.60
N ILE A 5 8.36 2.13 1.58
CA ILE A 5 7.50 1.24 0.80
C ILE A 5 6.90 0.14 1.69
N ILE A 6 7.69 -0.45 2.59
CA ILE A 6 7.20 -1.46 3.55
C ILE A 6 6.14 -0.85 4.48
N VAL A 7 6.36 0.36 4.99
CA VAL A 7 5.37 1.05 5.85
C VAL A 7 4.05 1.29 5.11
N LEU A 8 4.09 1.68 3.83
CA LEU A 8 2.86 1.83 3.03
C LEU A 8 2.07 0.53 2.94
N PHE A 9 2.74 -0.61 2.72
CA PHE A 9 2.08 -1.91 2.68
C PHE A 9 1.49 -2.30 4.05
N LEU A 10 2.22 -2.07 5.15
CA LEU A 10 1.71 -2.34 6.49
C LEU A 10 0.47 -1.50 6.81
N ILE A 11 0.47 -0.21 6.47
CA ILE A 11 -0.70 0.67 6.66
C ILE A 11 -1.90 0.15 5.86
N SER A 12 -1.68 -0.24 4.59
CA SER A 12 -2.75 -0.78 3.74
C SER A 12 -3.37 -2.05 4.35
N ILE A 13 -2.54 -2.98 4.85
CA ILE A 13 -2.99 -4.22 5.51
C ILE A 13 -3.79 -3.89 6.78
N ILE A 14 -3.28 -3.00 7.63
CA ILE A 14 -3.96 -2.61 8.87
C ILE A 14 -5.34 -2.02 8.56
N LEU A 15 -5.44 -1.11 7.58
CA LEU A 15 -6.73 -0.53 7.15
C LEU A 15 -7.68 -1.61 6.63
N TYR A 16 -7.18 -2.57 5.87
CA TYR A 16 -8.00 -3.66 5.34
C TYR A 16 -8.56 -4.54 6.46
N VAL A 17 -7.72 -4.89 7.45
CA VAL A 17 -8.13 -5.69 8.62
C VAL A 17 -9.12 -4.91 9.49
N LEU A 18 -8.86 -3.63 9.76
CA LEU A 18 -9.79 -2.75 10.50
C LEU A 18 -11.16 -2.66 9.82
N SER A 19 -11.22 -2.69 8.48
CA SER A 19 -12.49 -2.63 7.74
C SER A 19 -13.49 -3.73 8.13
N PHE A 20 -13.03 -4.89 8.60
CA PHE A 20 -13.91 -5.98 9.05
C PHE A 20 -14.60 -5.66 10.37
N PHE A 21 -13.89 -5.00 11.30
CA PHE A 21 -14.45 -4.58 12.58
C PHE A 21 -15.42 -3.39 12.41
N LEU A 22 -15.06 -2.42 11.55
CA LEU A 22 -15.95 -1.29 11.25
C LEU A 22 -17.27 -1.73 10.58
N ALA A 23 -17.23 -2.80 9.78
CA ALA A 23 -18.44 -3.35 9.17
C ALA A 23 -19.50 -3.81 10.20
N GLN A 24 -19.04 -4.23 11.38
CA GLN A 24 -19.91 -4.71 12.46
C GLN A 24 -20.45 -3.56 13.32
N ASN A 25 -19.65 -2.51 13.55
CA ASN A 25 -20.02 -1.41 14.45
C ASN A 25 -20.64 -0.18 13.76
N GLU A 26 -20.17 0.19 12.57
CA GLU A 26 -20.49 1.49 11.94
C GLU A 26 -21.16 1.33 10.55
N GLY A 27 -21.40 0.08 10.14
CA GLY A 27 -22.13 -0.25 8.92
C GLY A 27 -21.26 -0.38 7.67
N LEU A 28 -21.90 -0.77 6.56
CA LEU A 28 -21.23 -1.16 5.31
C LEU A 28 -20.51 -0.01 4.60
N TYR A 29 -20.93 1.24 4.83
CA TYR A 29 -20.34 2.41 4.20
C TYR A 29 -18.89 2.63 4.64
N TYR A 30 -18.62 2.59 5.94
CA TYR A 30 -17.26 2.76 6.49
C TYR A 30 -16.34 1.60 6.10
N LYS A 31 -16.87 0.38 6.04
CA LYS A 31 -16.15 -0.79 5.49
C LYS A 31 -15.69 -0.52 4.05
N ASN A 32 -16.58 -0.01 3.20
CA ASN A 32 -16.26 0.22 1.79
C ASN A 32 -15.20 1.32 1.64
N ASN A 33 -15.33 2.42 2.38
CA ASN A 33 -14.35 3.51 2.36
C ASN A 33 -12.97 3.09 2.88
N CYS A 34 -12.90 2.31 3.95
CA CYS A 34 -11.60 1.77 4.41
C CYS A 34 -10.95 0.86 3.36
N ARG A 35 -11.75 0.05 2.66
CA ARG A 35 -11.24 -0.84 1.61
C ARG A 35 -10.76 -0.08 0.37
N THR A 36 -11.48 0.96 -0.04
CA THR A 36 -11.04 1.79 -1.18
C THR A 36 -9.76 2.54 -0.85
N ILE A 37 -9.66 3.14 0.34
CA ILE A 37 -8.44 3.81 0.80
C ILE A 37 -7.28 2.81 0.92
N SER A 38 -7.52 1.63 1.50
CA SER A 38 -6.52 0.55 1.59
C SER A 38 -5.99 0.15 0.22
N ALA A 39 -6.88 -0.03 -0.76
CA ALA A 39 -6.51 -0.39 -2.14
C ALA A 39 -5.72 0.72 -2.84
N LEU A 40 -6.06 1.99 -2.61
CA LEU A 40 -5.30 3.14 -3.14
C LEU A 40 -3.88 3.19 -2.57
N ILE A 41 -3.73 3.02 -1.25
CA ILE A 41 -2.41 2.98 -0.60
C ILE A 41 -1.59 1.81 -1.14
N LEU A 42 -2.22 0.64 -1.36
CA LEU A 42 -1.56 -0.52 -1.93
C LEU A 42 -1.06 -0.25 -3.36
N ALA A 43 -1.89 0.39 -4.20
CA ALA A 43 -1.51 0.76 -5.56
C ALA A 43 -0.32 1.74 -5.58
N ILE A 44 -0.32 2.74 -4.69
CA ILE A 44 0.81 3.68 -4.54
C ILE A 44 2.07 2.92 -4.09
N GLY A 45 1.95 1.99 -3.13
CA GLY A 45 3.06 1.15 -2.68
C GLY A 45 3.68 0.33 -3.81
N VAL A 46 2.85 -0.26 -4.68
CA VAL A 46 3.31 -1.01 -5.86
C VAL A 46 4.02 -0.11 -6.86
N LEU A 47 3.50 1.10 -7.13
CA LEU A 47 4.15 2.05 -8.03
C LEU A 47 5.53 2.49 -7.48
N CYS A 48 5.63 2.76 -6.18
CA CYS A 48 6.92 3.06 -5.55
C CYS A 48 7.89 1.87 -5.59
N LEU A 49 7.39 0.64 -5.43
CA LEU A 49 8.20 -0.57 -5.57
C LEU A 49 8.76 -0.69 -6.99
N MET A 50 7.93 -0.48 -8.01
CA MET A 50 8.39 -0.51 -9.41
C MET A 50 9.46 0.54 -9.67
N GLY A 51 9.26 1.79 -9.22
CA GLY A 51 10.25 2.85 -9.35
C GLY A 51 11.56 2.51 -8.64
N TYR A 52 11.49 1.95 -7.43
CA TYR A 52 12.67 1.49 -6.69
C TYR A 52 13.42 0.39 -7.43
N LEU A 53 12.70 -0.57 -8.02
CA LEU A 53 13.27 -1.71 -8.72
C LEU A 53 13.94 -1.30 -10.03
N ILE A 54 13.33 -0.37 -10.79
CA ILE A 54 13.94 0.24 -11.97
C ILE A 54 15.24 0.95 -11.58
N ASN A 55 15.21 1.78 -10.54
CA ASN A 55 16.40 2.49 -10.07
C ASN A 55 17.51 1.52 -9.65
N TYR A 56 17.15 0.46 -8.91
CA TYR A 56 18.10 -0.58 -8.49
C TYR A 56 18.74 -1.30 -9.68
N ILE A 57 17.97 -1.61 -10.73
CA ILE A 57 18.51 -2.24 -11.94
C ILE A 57 19.42 -1.26 -12.68
N SER A 58 18.99 0.01 -12.83
CA SER A 58 19.79 1.05 -13.48
C SER A 58 21.16 1.20 -12.83
N SER A 59 21.18 1.36 -11.50
CA SER A 59 22.41 1.59 -10.75
C SER A 59 23.38 0.40 -10.73
N ASN A 60 22.86 -0.84 -10.78
CA ASN A 60 23.70 -2.04 -10.64
C ASN A 60 24.08 -2.70 -11.98
N TYR A 61 23.27 -2.54 -13.02
CA TYR A 61 23.47 -3.27 -14.29
C TYR A 61 23.67 -2.37 -15.51
N LEU A 62 23.11 -1.15 -15.50
CA LEU A 62 23.22 -0.24 -16.64
C LEU A 62 24.26 0.87 -16.41
N GLY A 63 24.72 1.06 -15.17
CA GLY A 63 25.75 2.04 -14.84
C GLY A 63 25.32 3.50 -15.07
N VAL A 64 24.00 3.73 -15.19
CA VAL A 64 23.35 5.05 -15.27
C VAL A 64 22.54 5.28 -14.01
#